data_AF-A0A9W8LCW5-F1
#
_entry.id   AF-A0A9W8LCW5-F1
#
_cell.length_a   1.000
_cell.length_b   1.000
_cell.length_c   1.000
_cell.angle_alpha   90.00
_cell.angle_beta   90.00
_cell.angle_gamma   90.00
#
_symmetry.space_group_name_H-M   'P 1'
#
loop_
_entity.id
_entity.type
_entity.pdbx_description
1 polymer ?
#
loop_
_entity_poly.entity_id
_entity_poly.type
_entity_poly.pdbx_seq_one_letter_code
_entity_poly.pdbx_strand_id
1 'polypeptide(L)'
;METSSDKRRHSYACHRATIACTPIRPSTSVPLSDIADWTTEETTGWATAMWPACTLRRVRSWIAASTPQGLTALPSWLRIEGIPVPKISLWPIGGSLALRRPHSAQCNIEDIYTDDISFCASEHKDHHCIVEEDKTPWTPESKHTVVVLDKEEGRPLMSVFQVPAYMVEDYIWDKYRPLCFSYKECLKSWGYVHSELGNIMTHLAGVLVFVVLALVTGPWIMPYISRSRPEGAPAVGYADYIIVYVYLAAVLFCLAASVAFHTLACHSQRKHFRSLRCDFIGILTLIVGSFVPVGYFGFLHWSKMLIGYMAMFVAIGIAGVAVSVWGKVEDPRRASWRPIIFFTIAITGLVPIIHGAVVNGFRGAVNQMSLWYVVGMGVMYVAGTMIYAFKIPERYRPGKHDVCLSSHQIFHVFVVLAAVCHYIGIIRALIWSHS
;
A
#
# COMPACT_ATOMS: atom_id res chain seq x y z
N MET A 1 71.47 5.14 21.85
CA MET A 1 70.31 6.03 21.61
C MET A 1 70.62 6.80 20.35
N GLU A 2 69.91 6.73 19.23
CA GLU A 2 68.68 6.06 18.82
C GLU A 2 68.76 6.10 17.28
N THR A 3 68.59 4.97 16.62
CA THR A 3 68.57 4.89 15.15
C THR A 3 67.13 4.71 14.67
N SER A 4 66.64 5.71 13.93
CA SER A 4 65.87 5.58 12.69
C SER A 4 64.94 4.36 12.58
N SER A 5 63.62 4.58 12.71
CA SER A 5 62.63 3.71 12.07
C SER A 5 61.71 4.50 11.12
N ASP A 6 61.60 3.90 9.96
CA ASP A 6 61.11 4.35 8.68
C ASP A 6 59.56 4.38 8.64
N LYS A 7 58.96 5.53 8.29
CA LYS A 7 57.56 5.60 7.86
C LYS A 7 57.48 6.32 6.53
N ARG A 8 57.49 5.52 5.46
CA ARG A 8 57.12 5.90 4.08
C ARG A 8 55.82 6.71 4.07
N ARG A 9 55.92 8.00 3.78
CA ARG A 9 54.82 8.81 3.26
C ARG A 9 54.64 8.43 1.79
N HIS A 10 53.53 7.78 1.44
CA HIS A 10 53.05 7.79 0.07
C HIS A 10 52.38 9.14 -0.18
N SER A 11 53.06 9.96 -0.99
CA SER A 11 52.52 11.20 -1.53
C SER A 11 51.54 10.84 -2.65
N TYR A 12 50.24 10.83 -2.35
CA TYR A 12 49.23 10.86 -3.40
C TYR A 12 49.07 12.31 -3.86
N ALA A 13 49.55 12.58 -5.08
CA ALA A 13 49.32 13.84 -5.76
C ALA A 13 47.81 14.03 -5.96
N CYS A 14 47.27 15.10 -5.40
CA CYS A 14 45.88 15.51 -5.58
C CYS A 14 45.72 16.03 -7.03
N HIS A 15 45.16 15.21 -7.92
CA HIS A 15 44.66 15.73 -9.20
C HIS A 15 43.40 16.56 -8.92
N ARG A 16 43.55 17.88 -9.08
CA ARG A 16 42.44 18.84 -9.10
C ARG A 16 41.54 18.50 -10.30
N ALA A 17 40.48 17.73 -10.09
CA ALA A 17 39.45 17.54 -11.10
C ALA A 17 38.72 18.88 -11.28
N THR A 18 38.96 19.53 -12.42
CA THR A 18 38.27 20.76 -12.79
C THR A 18 36.97 20.35 -13.47
N ILE A 19 35.82 20.61 -12.83
CA ILE A 19 34.50 20.31 -13.40
C ILE A 19 34.27 21.25 -14.59
N ALA A 20 34.31 20.71 -15.81
CA ALA A 20 34.02 21.44 -17.03
C ALA A 20 32.61 21.08 -17.54
N CYS A 21 31.64 21.96 -17.29
CA CYS A 21 30.31 21.84 -17.88
C CYS A 21 30.34 22.40 -19.31
N THR A 22 30.10 21.56 -20.33
CA THR A 22 29.92 22.01 -21.71
C THR A 22 28.45 21.92 -22.13
N PRO A 23 27.88 22.97 -22.76
CA PRO A 23 26.51 22.92 -23.26
C PRO A 23 26.42 22.08 -24.54
N ILE A 24 25.55 21.07 -24.55
CA ILE A 24 25.28 20.23 -25.73
C ILE A 24 24.30 20.97 -26.67
N ARG A 25 24.68 21.17 -27.94
CA ARG A 25 23.76 21.57 -29.01
C ARG A 25 22.93 20.36 -29.48
N PRO A 26 21.65 20.53 -29.83
CA PRO A 26 20.78 19.40 -30.21
C PRO A 26 21.15 18.88 -31.61
N SER A 27 21.45 17.59 -31.73
CA SER A 27 21.48 16.87 -33.01
C SER A 27 20.20 16.06 -33.20
N THR A 28 19.47 16.46 -34.25
CA THR A 28 18.48 15.76 -35.09
C THR A 28 18.10 14.29 -34.78
N SER A 29 16.78 14.09 -34.58
CA SER A 29 15.91 12.98 -35.01
C SER A 29 16.41 11.53 -34.95
N VAL A 30 15.76 10.71 -34.11
CA VAL A 30 15.71 9.24 -34.25
C VAL A 30 14.34 8.86 -34.86
N PRO A 31 14.26 7.99 -35.88
CA PRO A 31 12.99 7.63 -36.52
C PRO A 31 12.14 6.69 -35.65
N LEU A 32 10.82 6.79 -35.79
CA LEU A 32 9.80 6.05 -35.02
C LEU A 32 9.64 4.55 -35.38
N SER A 33 10.59 3.93 -36.09
CA SER A 33 10.49 2.54 -36.55
C SER A 33 11.00 1.50 -35.55
N ASP A 34 11.75 1.89 -34.52
CA ASP A 34 12.52 0.93 -33.70
C ASP A 34 11.84 0.57 -32.36
N ILE A 35 10.55 0.92 -32.17
CA ILE A 35 9.78 0.65 -30.95
C ILE A 35 8.91 -0.63 -31.06
N ALA A 36 8.90 -1.30 -32.22
CA ALA A 36 7.95 -2.38 -32.49
C ALA A 36 8.37 -3.82 -32.09
N ASP A 37 9.61 -4.08 -31.68
CA ASP A 37 10.13 -5.47 -31.59
C ASP A 37 10.34 -6.06 -30.18
N TRP A 38 9.74 -5.50 -29.13
CA TRP A 38 9.87 -6.06 -27.76
C TRP A 38 8.71 -6.95 -27.29
N THR A 39 7.84 -7.40 -28.19
CA THR A 39 6.68 -8.23 -27.80
C THR A 39 6.51 -9.50 -28.63
N THR A 40 7.54 -10.33 -28.79
CA THR A 40 7.34 -11.74 -29.14
C THR A 40 8.60 -12.54 -28.84
N GLU A 41 8.65 -13.21 -27.69
CA GLU A 41 9.09 -14.61 -27.50
C GLU A 41 9.15 -14.92 -25.99
N GLU A 42 8.77 -16.15 -25.60
CA GLU A 42 8.84 -16.74 -24.25
C GLU A 42 7.67 -16.57 -23.24
N THR A 43 6.39 -16.64 -23.67
CA THR A 43 5.29 -17.00 -22.72
C THR A 43 4.24 -17.95 -23.30
N THR A 44 4.63 -18.93 -24.12
CA THR A 44 3.73 -20.02 -24.56
C THR A 44 4.11 -21.36 -23.92
N GLY A 45 3.25 -21.80 -23.00
CA GLY A 45 3.39 -23.02 -22.18
C GLY A 45 3.41 -22.55 -20.73
N TRP A 46 2.29 -22.26 -20.08
CA TRP A 46 1.41 -23.24 -19.45
C TRP A 46 0.01 -22.66 -19.13
N ALA A 47 -0.48 -21.69 -19.93
CA ALA A 47 -1.71 -20.93 -19.63
C ALA A 47 -2.93 -21.33 -20.50
N THR A 48 -3.22 -22.61 -20.64
CA THR A 48 -4.40 -23.12 -21.40
C THR A 48 -5.41 -23.89 -20.56
N ALA A 49 -5.58 -23.53 -19.29
CA ALA A 49 -6.79 -23.90 -18.56
C ALA A 49 -7.24 -22.73 -17.69
N MET A 50 -8.51 -22.32 -17.82
CA MET A 50 -9.26 -21.37 -16.97
C MET A 50 -9.43 -19.90 -17.42
N TRP A 51 -9.61 -19.63 -18.72
CA TRP A 51 -10.31 -18.42 -19.17
C TRP A 51 -11.42 -18.74 -20.19
N PRO A 52 -12.68 -18.25 -20.03
CA PRO A 52 -13.69 -18.38 -21.08
C PRO A 52 -13.35 -17.49 -22.28
N ALA A 53 -13.40 -18.07 -23.49
CA ALA A 53 -13.01 -17.49 -24.79
C ALA A 53 -13.80 -16.25 -25.27
N CYS A 54 -14.57 -15.57 -24.41
CA CYS A 54 -15.40 -14.41 -24.79
C CYS A 54 -14.65 -13.07 -24.80
N THR A 55 -13.50 -12.96 -24.14
CA THR A 55 -12.75 -11.67 -24.02
C THR A 55 -11.88 -11.36 -25.25
N LEU A 56 -11.36 -12.36 -25.95
CA LEU A 56 -10.48 -12.15 -27.11
C LEU A 56 -11.23 -11.71 -28.39
N ARG A 57 -12.53 -12.00 -28.53
CA ARG A 57 -13.33 -11.54 -29.68
C ARG A 57 -13.65 -10.04 -29.64
N ARG A 58 -13.76 -9.43 -28.45
CA ARG A 58 -14.11 -8.00 -28.31
C ARG A 58 -12.97 -7.04 -28.66
N VAL A 59 -11.72 -7.49 -28.53
CA VAL A 59 -10.54 -6.65 -28.87
C VAL A 59 -10.36 -6.57 -30.40
N ARG A 60 -10.59 -7.68 -31.13
CA ARG A 60 -10.55 -7.66 -32.61
C ARG A 60 -11.69 -6.84 -33.21
N SER A 61 -12.88 -6.82 -32.61
CA SER A 61 -13.99 -6.00 -33.12
C SER A 61 -13.81 -4.50 -32.88
N TRP A 62 -13.01 -4.10 -31.88
CA TRP A 62 -12.75 -2.67 -31.59
C TRP A 62 -11.69 -2.07 -32.52
N ILE A 63 -10.68 -2.87 -32.90
CA ILE A 63 -9.61 -2.41 -33.79
C ILE A 63 -10.06 -2.36 -35.26
N ALA A 64 -11.08 -3.14 -35.64
CA ALA A 64 -11.67 -3.06 -36.98
C ALA A 64 -12.64 -1.87 -37.18
N ALA A 65 -13.03 -1.16 -36.11
CA ALA A 65 -14.04 -0.10 -36.15
C ALA A 65 -13.46 1.33 -36.27
N SER A 66 -12.13 1.49 -36.38
CA SER A 66 -11.44 2.77 -36.49
C SER A 66 -10.98 3.13 -37.91
N THR A 67 -11.63 2.59 -38.95
CA THR A 67 -11.52 3.12 -40.31
C THR A 67 -12.57 4.22 -40.56
N PRO A 68 -12.26 5.28 -41.33
CA PRO A 68 -13.11 6.47 -41.46
C PRO A 68 -14.36 6.31 -42.34
N GLN A 69 -14.96 5.11 -42.39
CA GLN A 69 -16.19 4.83 -43.17
C GLN A 69 -17.35 4.32 -42.30
N GLY A 70 -17.24 4.33 -40.97
CA GLY A 70 -18.27 3.80 -40.06
C GLY A 70 -19.26 4.81 -39.45
N LEU A 71 -19.25 6.09 -39.86
CA LEU A 71 -20.01 7.16 -39.18
C LEU A 71 -21.40 7.47 -39.77
N THR A 72 -22.02 6.56 -40.52
CA THR A 72 -23.37 6.77 -41.09
C THR A 72 -24.40 5.70 -40.74
N ALA A 73 -24.35 5.14 -39.53
CA ALA A 73 -25.41 4.25 -39.05
C ALA A 73 -25.76 4.52 -37.57
N LEU A 74 -26.49 5.62 -37.32
CA LEU A 74 -27.24 5.80 -36.08
C LEU A 74 -28.73 6.02 -36.40
N PRO A 75 -29.65 5.31 -35.71
CA PRO A 75 -31.07 5.39 -35.98
C PRO A 75 -31.67 6.76 -35.61
N SER A 76 -32.69 7.17 -36.35
CA SER A 76 -33.25 8.53 -36.39
C SER A 76 -33.85 9.08 -35.09
N TRP A 77 -33.98 8.27 -34.04
CA TRP A 77 -34.64 8.63 -32.77
C TRP A 77 -33.67 9.16 -31.69
N LEU A 78 -32.37 9.27 -31.98
CA LEU A 78 -31.35 9.86 -31.09
C LEU A 78 -30.92 11.28 -31.48
N ARG A 79 -31.61 11.91 -32.45
CA ARG A 79 -31.40 13.32 -32.80
C ARG A 79 -32.13 14.22 -31.80
N ILE A 80 -31.38 14.77 -30.84
CA ILE A 80 -31.81 15.94 -30.06
C ILE A 80 -31.40 17.16 -30.88
N GLU A 81 -32.37 17.80 -31.54
CA GLU A 81 -32.15 19.07 -32.24
C GLU A 81 -31.97 20.22 -31.23
N GLY A 82 -30.96 21.07 -31.43
CA GLY A 82 -30.91 22.38 -30.76
C GLY A 82 -29.65 22.75 -29.98
N ILE A 83 -28.52 22.04 -30.08
CA ILE A 83 -27.26 22.48 -29.46
C ILE A 83 -26.33 23.05 -30.55
N PRO A 84 -25.98 24.34 -30.52
CA PRO A 84 -25.03 24.90 -31.47
C PRO A 84 -23.63 24.36 -31.18
N VAL A 85 -23.05 23.66 -32.17
CA VAL A 85 -21.66 23.21 -32.15
C VAL A 85 -20.76 24.44 -32.26
N PRO A 86 -19.80 24.68 -31.34
CA PRO A 86 -18.86 25.77 -31.51
C PRO A 86 -17.96 25.49 -32.72
N LYS A 87 -17.94 26.42 -33.69
CA LYS A 87 -16.98 26.44 -34.78
C LYS A 87 -15.57 26.57 -34.18
N ILE A 88 -14.82 25.48 -34.17
CA ILE A 88 -13.38 25.53 -33.93
C ILE A 88 -12.75 26.06 -35.23
N SER A 89 -12.50 27.36 -35.28
CA SER A 89 -11.61 27.97 -36.27
C SER A 89 -10.17 27.57 -35.93
N LEU A 90 -9.53 26.80 -36.81
CA LEU A 90 -8.10 26.58 -36.79
C LEU A 90 -7.39 27.94 -36.99
N TRP A 91 -6.80 28.47 -35.92
CA TRP A 91 -5.83 29.55 -36.01
C TRP A 91 -4.45 28.95 -36.30
N PRO A 92 -3.66 29.53 -37.22
CA PRO A 92 -2.30 29.10 -37.47
C PRO A 92 -1.42 29.54 -36.28
N ILE A 93 -0.82 28.57 -35.58
CA ILE A 93 0.19 28.85 -34.55
C ILE A 93 1.50 29.22 -35.26
N GLY A 94 1.61 30.51 -35.61
CA GLY A 94 2.87 31.21 -35.77
C GLY A 94 2.99 32.19 -34.60
N GLY A 95 3.70 31.81 -33.54
CA GLY A 95 3.85 32.65 -32.35
C GLY A 95 4.65 31.96 -31.27
N SER A 96 5.89 32.40 -31.09
CA SER A 96 6.84 31.90 -30.09
C SER A 96 6.35 32.21 -28.67
N LEU A 97 6.06 31.18 -27.87
CA LEU A 97 5.91 31.29 -26.41
C LEU A 97 7.16 30.68 -25.77
N ALA A 98 8.02 31.55 -25.23
CA ALA A 98 9.21 31.17 -24.50
C ALA A 98 8.83 30.54 -23.14
N LEU A 99 8.70 29.22 -23.10
CA LEU A 99 8.78 28.45 -21.86
C LEU A 99 10.25 28.42 -21.42
N ARG A 100 10.57 29.14 -20.33
CA ARG A 100 11.84 28.95 -19.60
C ARG A 100 11.90 27.50 -19.14
N ARG A 101 12.80 26.71 -19.74
CA ARG A 101 13.15 25.36 -19.28
C ARG A 101 14.08 25.49 -18.07
N PRO A 102 13.94 24.68 -17.01
CA PRO A 102 14.96 24.60 -15.97
C PRO A 102 16.26 24.07 -16.58
N HIS A 103 17.38 24.67 -16.18
CA HIS A 103 18.71 24.24 -16.61
C HIS A 103 19.00 22.84 -16.08
N SER A 104 18.94 21.83 -16.93
CA SER A 104 19.53 20.51 -16.65
C SER A 104 21.03 20.57 -16.93
N ALA A 105 21.86 20.46 -15.88
CA ALA A 105 23.28 20.19 -16.05
C ALA A 105 23.50 18.67 -16.03
N GLN A 106 24.10 18.13 -17.08
CA GLN A 106 24.56 16.74 -17.14
C GLN A 106 26.02 16.75 -16.68
N CYS A 107 26.31 16.23 -15.48
CA CYS A 107 27.69 16.01 -15.05
C CYS A 107 28.09 14.58 -15.44
N ASN A 108 29.05 14.44 -16.37
CA ASN A 108 29.80 13.19 -16.53
C ASN A 108 30.86 13.13 -15.43
N ILE A 109 30.82 12.09 -14.60
CA ILE A 109 31.88 11.80 -13.64
C ILE A 109 32.38 10.40 -14.00
N GLU A 110 33.58 10.35 -14.59
CA GLU A 110 34.33 9.10 -14.75
C GLU A 110 34.95 8.71 -13.41
N ASP A 111 34.79 7.43 -13.07
CA ASP A 111 35.47 6.65 -12.03
C ASP A 111 35.42 7.17 -10.58
N ILE A 112 34.50 6.63 -9.78
CA ILE A 112 34.58 6.68 -8.32
C ILE A 112 34.39 5.27 -7.74
N TYR A 113 35.41 4.76 -7.05
CA TYR A 113 35.38 3.51 -6.30
C TYR A 113 34.62 3.69 -4.98
N THR A 114 34.05 2.58 -4.46
CA THR A 114 33.07 2.52 -3.36
C THR A 114 33.47 3.19 -2.04
N ASP A 115 34.74 3.47 -1.79
CA ASP A 115 35.20 4.13 -0.56
C ASP A 115 35.07 5.68 -0.59
N ASP A 116 34.97 6.28 -1.78
CA ASP A 116 34.88 7.74 -1.98
C ASP A 116 33.45 8.31 -1.86
N ILE A 117 32.44 7.45 -1.82
CA ILE A 117 31.02 7.84 -1.62
C ILE A 117 30.82 8.45 -0.23
N SER A 118 31.61 8.01 0.75
CA SER A 118 31.61 8.56 2.11
C SER A 118 32.24 9.97 2.18
N PHE A 119 33.13 10.30 1.25
CA PHE A 119 33.82 11.60 1.21
C PHE A 119 32.99 12.68 0.48
N CYS A 120 32.29 12.33 -0.61
CA CYS A 120 31.37 13.25 -1.31
C CYS A 120 30.24 13.78 -0.41
N ALA A 121 29.75 12.97 0.52
CA ALA A 121 28.77 13.39 1.54
C ALA A 121 29.36 14.34 2.61
N SER A 122 30.69 14.42 2.72
CA SER A 122 31.38 15.23 3.75
C SER A 122 31.79 16.63 3.27
N GLU A 123 32.07 16.81 1.96
CA GLU A 123 32.47 18.11 1.39
C GLU A 123 31.29 18.99 0.95
N HIS A 124 30.13 18.42 0.62
CA HIS A 124 28.92 19.17 0.25
C HIS A 124 27.82 19.03 1.31
N LYS A 125 27.93 19.80 2.41
CA LYS A 125 26.92 19.88 3.48
C LYS A 125 25.53 20.35 3.03
N ASP A 126 25.38 20.75 1.77
CA ASP A 126 24.17 21.35 1.22
C ASP A 126 23.35 20.50 0.24
N HIS A 127 23.84 19.33 -0.19
CA HIS A 127 23.11 18.46 -1.12
C HIS A 127 23.02 17.02 -0.60
N HIS A 128 21.83 16.43 -0.67
CA HIS A 128 21.65 14.99 -0.46
C HIS A 128 21.82 14.28 -1.81
N CYS A 129 22.97 13.65 -2.02
CA CYS A 129 23.19 12.79 -3.19
C CYS A 129 22.48 11.44 -2.98
N ILE A 130 21.62 11.05 -3.92
CA ILE A 130 21.01 9.73 -3.98
C ILE A 130 21.69 8.97 -5.12
N VAL A 131 22.42 7.92 -4.80
CA VAL A 131 22.97 6.99 -5.79
C VAL A 131 21.97 5.85 -5.96
N GLU A 132 21.47 5.68 -7.18
CA GLU A 132 20.66 4.52 -7.55
C GLU A 132 21.62 3.41 -8.05
N GLU A 133 21.68 2.29 -7.34
CA GLU A 133 22.33 1.06 -7.83
C GLU A 133 21.41 0.43 -8.88
N ASP A 134 21.83 0.48 -10.14
CA ASP A 134 21.15 -0.20 -11.23
C ASP A 134 21.37 -1.73 -11.12
N LYS A 135 20.32 -2.52 -11.37
CA LYS A 135 20.34 -3.99 -11.24
C LYS A 135 20.69 -4.70 -12.57
N THR A 136 21.52 -4.10 -13.40
CA THR A 136 22.07 -4.76 -14.58
C THR A 136 23.37 -5.51 -14.22
N PRO A 137 23.69 -6.64 -14.87
CA PRO A 137 25.03 -7.22 -14.78
C PRO A 137 26.07 -6.14 -15.13
N TRP A 138 27.15 -6.06 -14.34
CA TRP A 138 28.21 -5.07 -14.48
C TRP A 138 28.75 -5.02 -15.92
N THR A 139 28.66 -3.86 -16.56
CA THR A 139 29.36 -3.52 -17.80
C THR A 139 29.99 -2.14 -17.65
N PRO A 140 31.19 -1.86 -18.21
CA PRO A 140 31.92 -0.60 -18.06
C PRO A 140 31.20 0.69 -18.56
N GLU A 141 29.97 0.59 -19.06
CA GLU A 141 29.23 1.65 -19.76
C GLU A 141 27.90 2.04 -19.08
N SER A 142 27.55 1.49 -17.91
CA SER A 142 26.29 1.81 -17.23
C SER A 142 26.28 3.23 -16.67
N LYS A 143 25.45 4.10 -17.26
CA LYS A 143 25.27 5.51 -16.84
C LYS A 143 24.33 5.60 -15.64
N HIS A 144 24.87 5.96 -14.47
CA HIS A 144 24.08 6.30 -13.29
C HIS A 144 23.39 7.66 -13.47
N THR A 145 22.07 7.72 -13.31
CA THR A 145 21.34 9.00 -13.34
C THR A 145 21.12 9.50 -11.91
N VAL A 146 21.94 10.44 -11.46
CA VAL A 146 21.80 11.07 -10.14
C VAL A 146 20.81 12.22 -10.25
N VAL A 147 19.62 12.09 -9.63
CA VAL A 147 18.68 13.22 -9.49
C VAL A 147 19.07 14.01 -8.24
N VAL A 148 19.79 15.11 -8.44
CA VAL A 148 20.10 16.08 -7.39
C VAL A 148 18.86 16.97 -7.19
N LEU A 149 18.26 16.95 -6.01
CA LEU A 149 17.20 17.89 -5.64
C LEU A 149 17.83 19.12 -4.98
N ASP A 150 17.64 20.29 -5.58
CA ASP A 150 18.09 21.57 -5.03
C ASP A 150 17.35 21.93 -3.75
N LYS A 151 18.08 22.54 -2.80
CA LYS A 151 17.62 22.86 -1.44
C LYS A 151 16.62 24.03 -1.38
N GLU A 152 16.53 24.86 -2.42
CA GLU A 152 15.91 26.19 -2.34
C GLU A 152 14.42 26.27 -2.75
N GLU A 153 13.88 25.28 -3.46
CA GLU A 153 12.43 25.19 -3.68
C GLU A 153 11.87 24.09 -2.79
N GLY A 154 10.83 24.39 -2.00
CA GLY A 154 10.18 23.40 -1.14
C GLY A 154 10.00 22.08 -1.88
N ARG A 155 10.44 20.96 -1.27
CA ARG A 155 10.69 19.67 -1.95
C ARG A 155 9.62 19.40 -3.02
N PRO A 156 9.97 19.51 -4.32
CA PRO A 156 8.97 19.29 -5.36
C PRO A 156 8.49 17.85 -5.26
N LEU A 157 7.17 17.68 -5.17
CA LEU A 157 6.56 16.37 -5.29
C LEU A 157 6.84 15.81 -6.69
N MET A 158 6.95 14.49 -6.75
CA MET A 158 7.35 13.78 -7.95
C MET A 158 6.15 13.22 -8.70
N SER A 159 6.26 13.21 -10.02
CA SER A 159 5.40 12.41 -10.89
C SER A 159 5.80 10.93 -10.84
N VAL A 160 4.90 10.07 -11.31
CA VAL A 160 5.11 8.62 -11.40
C VAL A 160 6.37 8.23 -12.19
N PHE A 161 6.81 9.07 -13.12
CA PHE A 161 8.01 8.83 -13.94
C PHE A 161 9.33 9.18 -13.23
N GLN A 162 9.25 9.78 -12.05
CA GLN A 162 10.41 10.28 -11.29
C GLN A 162 10.68 9.47 -10.02
N VAL A 163 9.81 8.49 -9.69
CA VAL A 163 9.97 7.63 -8.51
C VAL A 163 10.34 6.21 -8.90
N PRO A 164 11.05 5.48 -8.04
CA PRO A 164 11.36 4.08 -8.29
C PRO A 164 10.11 3.23 -8.49
N ALA A 165 10.20 2.23 -9.37
CA ALA A 165 9.06 1.39 -9.75
C ALA A 165 8.34 0.69 -8.57
N TYR A 166 9.04 0.43 -7.46
CA TYR A 166 8.42 -0.19 -6.27
C TYR A 166 7.53 0.76 -5.46
N MET A 167 7.61 2.06 -5.69
CA MET A 167 6.75 3.07 -5.06
C MET A 167 5.51 3.40 -5.89
N VAL A 168 5.47 2.96 -7.16
CA VAL A 168 4.39 3.31 -8.09
C VAL A 168 3.10 2.60 -7.70
N GLU A 169 2.03 3.38 -7.58
CA GLU A 169 0.66 2.88 -7.43
C GLU A 169 -0.12 3.00 -8.74
N ASP A 170 -0.97 2.02 -9.02
CA ASP A 170 -1.79 2.02 -10.24
C ASP A 170 -2.70 3.25 -10.30
N TYR A 171 -2.71 3.93 -11.45
CA TYR A 171 -3.54 5.11 -11.76
C TYR A 171 -3.27 6.38 -10.93
N ILE A 172 -2.22 6.38 -10.09
CA ILE A 172 -1.73 7.54 -9.36
C ILE A 172 -0.56 8.16 -10.12
N TRP A 173 -0.69 9.40 -10.58
CA TRP A 173 0.23 9.98 -11.58
C TRP A 173 1.20 11.03 -11.01
N ASP A 174 0.79 11.76 -9.98
CA ASP A 174 1.56 12.85 -9.37
C ASP A 174 1.50 12.77 -7.83
N LYS A 175 2.16 13.73 -7.17
CA LYS A 175 2.13 13.94 -5.71
C LYS A 175 2.85 12.87 -4.91
N TYR A 176 3.79 12.16 -5.52
CA TYR A 176 4.68 11.26 -4.81
C TYR A 176 5.73 12.02 -4.02
N ARG A 177 6.10 11.47 -2.85
CA ARG A 177 7.20 12.01 -2.06
C ARG A 177 8.54 11.54 -2.63
N PRO A 178 9.56 12.41 -2.72
CA PRO A 178 10.90 11.99 -3.08
C PRO A 178 11.50 11.08 -2.01
N LEU A 179 12.45 10.24 -2.42
CA LEU A 179 13.28 9.50 -1.47
C LEU A 179 14.02 10.47 -0.54
N CYS A 180 13.91 10.26 0.77
CA CYS A 180 14.42 11.22 1.75
C CYS A 180 15.49 10.67 2.70
N PHE A 181 15.67 9.36 2.78
CA PHE A 181 16.66 8.66 3.62
C PHE A 181 16.69 9.11 5.10
N SER A 182 15.59 9.71 5.57
CA SER A 182 15.51 10.36 6.88
C SER A 182 14.14 10.16 7.50
N TYR A 183 14.13 9.56 8.70
CA TYR A 183 12.93 9.42 9.53
C TYR A 183 12.28 10.76 9.85
N LYS A 184 13.09 11.79 10.12
CA LYS A 184 12.60 13.14 10.41
C LYS A 184 11.86 13.73 9.22
N GLU A 185 12.35 13.50 8.01
CA GLU A 185 11.71 14.00 6.79
C GLU A 185 10.46 13.20 6.43
N CYS A 186 10.42 11.89 6.71
CA CYS A 186 9.20 11.09 6.64
C CYS A 186 8.11 11.64 7.58
N LEU A 187 8.47 11.98 8.82
CA LEU A 187 7.53 12.53 9.80
C LEU A 187 7.08 13.95 9.46
N LYS A 188 7.99 14.81 8.96
CA LYS A 188 7.62 16.14 8.46
C LYS A 188 6.61 16.07 7.32
N SER A 189 6.54 14.95 6.59
CA SER A 189 5.58 14.80 5.50
C SER A 189 4.13 14.82 5.95
N TRP A 190 3.86 14.59 7.23
CA TRP A 190 2.52 14.70 7.80
C TRP A 190 1.97 16.14 7.73
N GLY A 191 2.86 17.14 7.58
CA GLY A 191 2.50 18.55 7.50
C GLY A 191 2.21 19.08 6.10
N TYR A 192 2.32 18.28 5.04
CA TYR A 192 2.03 18.71 3.67
C TYR A 192 1.27 17.66 2.87
N VAL A 193 0.61 18.10 1.80
CA VAL A 193 -0.27 17.26 0.98
C VAL A 193 0.53 16.43 -0.01
N HIS A 194 0.35 15.11 0.02
CA HIS A 194 0.96 14.14 -0.90
C HIS A 194 0.07 12.91 -1.03
N SER A 195 0.36 12.00 -1.97
CA SER A 195 -0.49 10.85 -2.28
C SER A 195 -0.76 9.94 -1.08
N GLU A 196 0.27 9.70 -0.26
CA GLU A 196 0.17 8.85 0.93
C GLU A 196 -0.49 9.52 2.15
N LEU A 197 -0.80 10.82 2.11
CA LEU A 197 -1.26 11.55 3.31
C LEU A 197 -2.59 11.00 3.80
N GLY A 198 -3.54 10.74 2.90
CA GLY A 198 -4.83 10.16 3.25
C GLY A 198 -4.68 8.79 3.91
N ASN A 199 -3.80 7.92 3.38
CA ASN A 199 -3.53 6.59 3.93
C ASN A 199 -2.99 6.67 5.37
N ILE A 200 -2.07 7.61 5.64
CA ILE A 200 -1.56 7.88 6.99
C ILE A 200 -2.70 8.32 7.92
N MET A 201 -3.47 9.33 7.50
CA MET A 201 -4.45 9.98 8.38
C MET A 201 -5.66 9.09 8.68
N THR A 202 -6.13 8.28 7.73
CA THR A 202 -7.26 7.37 7.95
C THR A 202 -6.95 6.32 9.02
N HIS A 203 -5.79 5.67 8.95
CA HIS A 203 -5.40 4.70 9.97
C HIS A 203 -4.92 5.35 11.26
N LEU A 204 -4.31 6.55 11.22
CA LEU A 204 -3.99 7.29 12.44
C LEU A 204 -5.25 7.66 13.23
N ALA A 205 -6.30 8.13 12.56
CA ALA A 205 -7.59 8.37 13.18
C ALA A 205 -8.16 7.08 13.81
N GLY A 206 -8.04 5.94 13.10
CA GLY A 206 -8.38 4.63 13.64
C GLY A 206 -7.58 4.26 14.90
N VAL A 207 -6.26 4.49 14.92
CA VAL A 207 -5.42 4.28 16.11
C VAL A 207 -5.96 5.10 17.28
N LEU A 208 -6.27 6.39 17.08
CA LEU A 208 -6.80 7.24 18.14
C LEU A 208 -8.13 6.71 18.70
N VAL A 209 -9.06 6.29 17.82
CA VAL A 209 -10.32 5.67 18.22
C VAL A 209 -10.07 4.42 19.08
N PHE A 210 -9.20 3.52 18.63
CA PHE A 210 -8.96 2.26 19.33
C PHE A 210 -8.12 2.42 20.60
N VAL A 211 -7.26 3.45 20.69
CA VAL A 211 -6.59 3.81 21.95
C VAL A 211 -7.63 4.29 22.97
N VAL A 212 -8.55 5.17 22.57
CA VAL A 212 -9.64 5.60 23.46
C VAL A 212 -10.50 4.42 23.89
N LEU A 213 -10.91 3.55 22.95
CA LEU A 213 -11.66 2.33 23.29
C LEU A 213 -10.88 1.44 24.26
N ALA A 214 -9.58 1.22 24.05
CA ALA A 214 -8.76 0.42 24.96
C ALA A 214 -8.62 1.03 26.36
N LEU A 215 -8.51 2.35 26.46
CA LEU A 215 -8.44 3.07 27.75
C LEU A 215 -9.77 3.09 28.49
N VAL A 216 -10.90 3.06 27.77
CA VAL A 216 -12.24 3.09 28.36
C VAL A 216 -12.78 1.68 28.68
N THR A 217 -12.40 0.66 27.90
CA THR A 217 -12.94 -0.70 28.01
C THR A 217 -12.74 -1.30 29.39
N GLY A 218 -11.50 -1.41 29.85
CA GLY A 218 -11.16 -2.05 31.13
C GLY A 218 -11.64 -1.28 32.36
N PRO A 219 -11.41 0.03 32.47
CA PRO A 219 -11.79 0.79 33.67
C PRO A 219 -13.28 1.12 33.76
N TRP A 220 -14.00 1.25 32.64
CA TRP A 220 -15.39 1.74 32.63
C TRP A 220 -16.38 0.72 32.09
N ILE A 221 -16.16 0.18 30.88
CA ILE A 221 -17.14 -0.69 30.21
C ILE A 221 -17.25 -2.04 30.93
N MET A 222 -16.13 -2.69 31.22
CA MET A 222 -16.13 -4.02 31.85
C MET A 222 -16.74 -4.00 33.27
N PRO A 223 -16.40 -3.05 34.16
CA PRO A 223 -17.05 -2.94 35.47
C PRO A 223 -18.51 -2.51 35.39
N TYR A 224 -18.90 -1.74 34.37
CA TYR A 224 -20.30 -1.41 34.13
C TYR A 224 -21.11 -2.66 33.78
N ILE A 225 -20.62 -3.49 32.85
CA ILE A 225 -21.26 -4.77 32.49
C ILE A 225 -21.33 -5.70 33.71
N SER A 226 -20.23 -5.83 34.45
CA SER A 226 -20.17 -6.69 35.65
C SER A 226 -21.14 -6.27 36.75
N ARG A 227 -21.42 -4.97 36.91
CA ARG A 227 -22.39 -4.45 37.89
C ARG A 227 -23.84 -4.47 37.41
N SER A 228 -24.06 -4.40 36.09
CA SER A 228 -25.41 -4.32 35.50
C SER A 228 -26.01 -5.70 35.18
N ARG A 229 -25.25 -6.78 35.41
CA ARG A 229 -25.72 -8.16 35.19
C ARG A 229 -26.83 -8.54 36.17
N PRO A 230 -27.74 -9.47 35.80
CA PRO A 230 -28.74 -10.01 36.73
C PRO A 230 -28.10 -10.75 37.92
N GLU A 231 -28.83 -10.78 39.05
CA GLU A 231 -28.44 -11.60 40.21
C GLU A 231 -28.39 -13.07 39.82
N GLY A 232 -27.30 -13.75 40.21
CA GLY A 232 -27.06 -15.16 39.86
C GLY A 232 -26.37 -15.39 38.51
N ALA A 233 -26.24 -14.38 37.63
CA ALA A 233 -25.48 -14.52 36.39
C ALA A 233 -23.96 -14.70 36.66
N PRO A 234 -23.21 -15.35 35.75
CA PRO A 234 -21.75 -15.46 35.88
C PRO A 234 -21.10 -14.07 35.92
N ALA A 235 -20.11 -13.87 36.80
CA ALA A 235 -19.37 -12.62 36.84
C ALA A 235 -18.41 -12.50 35.64
N VAL A 236 -18.14 -11.26 35.20
CA VAL A 236 -17.10 -10.98 34.21
C VAL A 236 -15.75 -11.37 34.78
N GLY A 237 -15.06 -12.30 34.13
CA GLY A 237 -13.80 -12.88 34.58
C GLY A 237 -12.59 -12.30 33.86
N TYR A 238 -11.38 -12.65 34.32
CA TYR A 238 -10.12 -12.23 33.68
C TYR A 238 -10.00 -12.67 32.22
N ALA A 239 -10.58 -13.83 31.87
CA ALA A 239 -10.57 -14.33 30.50
C ALA A 239 -11.30 -13.36 29.54
N ASP A 240 -12.43 -12.78 29.96
CA ASP A 240 -13.18 -11.81 29.16
C ASP A 240 -12.34 -10.58 28.85
N TYR A 241 -11.62 -10.05 29.85
CA TYR A 241 -10.68 -8.94 29.65
C TYR A 241 -9.59 -9.32 28.65
N ILE A 242 -8.94 -10.46 28.84
CA ILE A 242 -7.86 -10.91 27.95
C ILE A 242 -8.36 -10.99 26.50
N ILE A 243 -9.51 -11.60 26.27
CA ILE A 243 -10.05 -11.79 24.91
C ILE A 243 -10.36 -10.46 24.23
N VAL A 244 -10.98 -9.51 24.94
CA VAL A 244 -11.26 -8.18 24.38
C VAL A 244 -9.96 -7.39 24.14
N TYR A 245 -8.99 -7.45 25.06
CA TYR A 245 -7.71 -6.75 24.89
C TYR A 245 -6.80 -7.38 23.84
N VAL A 246 -6.86 -8.69 23.60
CA VAL A 246 -6.18 -9.36 22.47
C VAL A 246 -6.71 -8.80 21.15
N TYR A 247 -8.03 -8.66 21.02
CA TYR A 247 -8.61 -8.04 19.83
C TYR A 247 -8.20 -6.57 19.67
N LEU A 248 -8.30 -5.77 20.73
CA LEU A 248 -7.90 -4.35 20.70
C LEU A 248 -6.42 -4.18 20.34
N ALA A 249 -5.54 -5.01 20.90
CA ALA A 249 -4.12 -5.02 20.58
C ALA A 249 -3.87 -5.40 19.11
N ALA A 250 -4.61 -6.37 18.58
CA ALA A 250 -4.52 -6.77 17.18
C ALA A 250 -4.91 -5.63 16.22
N VAL A 251 -6.00 -4.91 16.52
CA VAL A 251 -6.41 -3.72 15.73
C VAL A 251 -5.36 -2.63 15.83
N LEU A 252 -4.92 -2.27 17.04
CA LEU A 252 -3.93 -1.22 17.24
C LEU A 252 -2.62 -1.53 16.52
N PHE A 253 -2.15 -2.78 16.59
CA PHE A 253 -0.95 -3.20 15.89
C PHE A 253 -1.12 -3.09 14.37
N CYS A 254 -2.24 -3.55 13.81
CA CYS A 254 -2.53 -3.45 12.38
C CYS A 254 -2.52 -1.99 11.89
N LEU A 255 -3.27 -1.12 12.57
CA LEU A 255 -3.38 0.28 12.18
C LEU A 255 -2.04 1.02 12.35
N ALA A 256 -1.31 0.78 13.44
CA ALA A 256 -0.01 1.38 13.67
C ALA A 256 1.06 0.90 12.67
N ALA A 257 1.07 -0.39 12.33
CA ALA A 257 1.96 -0.95 11.31
C ALA A 257 1.70 -0.30 9.94
N SER A 258 0.43 -0.06 9.62
CA SER A 258 0.03 0.61 8.38
C SER A 258 0.42 2.09 8.35
N VAL A 259 0.17 2.84 9.43
CA VAL A 259 0.65 4.23 9.57
C VAL A 259 2.17 4.29 9.43
N ALA A 260 2.89 3.34 10.03
CA ALA A 260 4.34 3.26 9.92
C ALA A 260 4.80 2.97 8.48
N PHE A 261 4.15 2.05 7.77
CA PHE A 261 4.44 1.80 6.36
C PHE A 261 4.26 3.05 5.51
N HIS A 262 3.06 3.64 5.53
CA HIS A 262 2.74 4.81 4.72
C HIS A 262 3.59 6.02 5.10
N THR A 263 3.98 6.17 6.36
CA THR A 263 4.95 7.21 6.76
C THR A 263 6.33 6.95 6.15
N LEU A 264 6.82 5.70 6.21
CA LEU A 264 8.18 5.31 5.80
C LEU A 264 8.31 4.93 4.31
N ALA A 265 7.22 4.96 3.54
CA ALA A 265 7.19 4.52 2.15
C ALA A 265 8.21 5.25 1.25
N CYS A 266 8.54 6.51 1.57
CA CYS A 266 9.53 7.33 0.85
C CYS A 266 10.92 7.37 1.52
N HIS A 267 11.21 6.54 2.52
CA HIS A 267 12.50 6.62 3.22
C HIS A 267 13.65 6.10 2.36
N SER A 268 13.68 4.78 2.15
CA SER A 268 14.65 4.09 1.29
C SER A 268 14.07 2.72 0.94
N GLN A 269 14.53 2.10 -0.14
CA GLN A 269 14.02 0.81 -0.61
C GLN A 269 13.97 -0.25 0.51
N ARG A 270 15.04 -0.38 1.30
CA ARG A 270 15.11 -1.34 2.41
C ARG A 270 14.07 -1.06 3.49
N LYS A 271 13.81 0.21 3.82
CA LYS A 271 12.85 0.58 4.85
C LYS A 271 11.42 0.42 4.34
N HIS A 272 11.15 0.82 3.10
CA HIS A 272 9.89 0.60 2.40
C HIS A 272 9.45 -0.87 2.48
N PHE A 273 10.30 -1.80 2.03
CA PHE A 273 9.93 -3.22 2.03
C PHE A 273 9.79 -3.80 3.44
N ARG A 274 10.64 -3.39 4.40
CA ARG A 274 10.51 -3.84 5.80
C ARG A 274 9.22 -3.37 6.45
N SER A 275 8.85 -2.10 6.26
CA SER A 275 7.59 -1.59 6.81
C SER A 275 6.38 -2.15 6.06
N LEU A 276 6.48 -2.42 4.75
CA LEU A 276 5.44 -3.10 3.98
C LEU A 276 5.16 -4.52 4.49
N ARG A 277 6.21 -5.30 4.79
CA ARG A 277 6.04 -6.62 5.43
C ARG A 277 5.36 -6.50 6.79
N CYS A 278 5.71 -5.48 7.58
CA CYS A 278 5.09 -5.23 8.87
C CYS A 278 3.59 -4.92 8.72
N ASP A 279 3.21 -4.12 7.71
CA ASP A 279 1.81 -3.82 7.39
C ASP A 279 1.01 -5.09 7.05
N PHE A 280 1.58 -6.00 6.25
CA PHE A 280 0.96 -7.30 5.96
C PHE A 280 0.81 -8.19 7.20
N ILE A 281 1.83 -8.22 8.06
CA ILE A 281 1.73 -8.92 9.33
C ILE A 281 0.62 -8.29 10.18
N GLY A 282 0.48 -6.97 10.16
CA GLY A 282 -0.63 -6.23 10.78
C GLY A 282 -2.00 -6.73 10.33
N ILE A 283 -2.24 -6.80 9.02
CA ILE A 283 -3.49 -7.30 8.44
C ILE A 283 -3.79 -8.73 8.93
N LEU A 284 -2.78 -9.61 8.91
CA LEU A 284 -2.94 -10.99 9.38
C LEU A 284 -3.24 -11.07 10.88
N THR A 285 -2.54 -10.28 11.68
CA THR A 285 -2.79 -10.18 13.12
C THR A 285 -4.21 -9.72 13.40
N LEU A 286 -4.74 -8.75 12.63
CA LEU A 286 -6.13 -8.29 12.75
C LEU A 286 -7.13 -9.39 12.35
N ILE A 287 -6.89 -10.13 11.26
CA ILE A 287 -7.75 -11.23 10.84
C ILE A 287 -7.84 -12.29 11.94
N VAL A 288 -6.68 -12.78 12.42
CA VAL A 288 -6.63 -13.81 13.47
C VAL A 288 -7.20 -13.29 14.79
N GLY A 289 -6.82 -12.07 15.20
CA GLY A 289 -7.32 -11.44 16.42
C GLY A 289 -8.83 -11.19 16.40
N SER A 290 -9.43 -11.01 15.22
CA SER A 290 -10.89 -10.91 15.07
C SER A 290 -11.61 -12.23 15.33
N PHE A 291 -10.98 -13.38 15.05
CA PHE A 291 -11.58 -14.69 15.28
C PHE A 291 -11.49 -15.17 16.72
N VAL A 292 -10.50 -14.70 17.49
CA VAL A 292 -10.32 -15.05 18.91
C VAL A 292 -11.60 -14.82 19.73
N PRO A 293 -12.21 -13.62 19.77
CA PRO A 293 -13.44 -13.40 20.54
C PRO A 293 -14.63 -14.20 20.01
N VAL A 294 -14.74 -14.40 18.69
CA VAL A 294 -15.82 -15.21 18.09
C VAL A 294 -15.71 -16.67 18.54
N GLY A 295 -14.51 -17.24 18.52
CA GLY A 295 -14.25 -18.60 19.00
C GLY A 295 -14.40 -18.73 20.51
N TYR A 296 -14.02 -17.69 21.27
CA TYR A 296 -14.19 -17.69 22.73
C TYR A 296 -15.67 -17.70 23.11
N PHE A 297 -16.41 -16.66 22.72
CA PHE A 297 -17.81 -16.53 23.10
C PHE A 297 -18.68 -17.63 22.48
N GLY A 298 -18.41 -18.02 21.22
CA GLY A 298 -19.16 -19.07 20.53
C GLY A 298 -18.99 -20.48 21.11
N PHE A 299 -17.92 -20.75 21.87
CA PHE A 299 -17.63 -22.10 22.38
C PHE A 299 -17.34 -22.14 23.89
N LEU A 300 -17.81 -21.14 24.66
CA LEU A 300 -17.65 -21.08 26.12
C LEU A 300 -18.03 -22.39 26.84
N HIS A 301 -19.10 -23.05 26.38
CA HIS A 301 -19.60 -24.29 26.98
C HIS A 301 -19.01 -25.57 26.36
N TRP A 302 -18.10 -25.43 25.39
CA TRP A 302 -17.54 -26.53 24.59
C TRP A 302 -16.01 -26.51 24.63
N SER A 303 -15.42 -26.79 25.80
CA SER A 303 -13.99 -26.59 26.07
C SER A 303 -13.05 -27.25 25.05
N LYS A 304 -13.37 -28.45 24.57
CA LYS A 304 -12.57 -29.15 23.54
C LYS A 304 -12.55 -28.39 22.21
N MET A 305 -13.71 -27.86 21.79
CA MET A 305 -13.84 -27.09 20.54
C MET A 305 -13.18 -25.72 20.67
N LEU A 306 -13.37 -25.06 21.81
CA LEU A 306 -12.72 -23.78 22.11
C LEU A 306 -11.20 -23.90 22.02
N ILE A 307 -10.59 -24.89 22.70
CA ILE A 307 -9.14 -25.12 22.64
C ILE A 307 -8.69 -25.43 21.22
N GLY A 308 -9.43 -26.30 20.50
CA GLY A 308 -9.12 -26.67 19.12
C GLY A 308 -9.11 -25.46 18.17
N TYR A 309 -10.10 -24.57 18.27
CA TYR A 309 -10.16 -23.37 17.45
C TYR A 309 -9.10 -22.33 17.83
N MET A 310 -8.81 -22.15 19.13
CA MET A 310 -7.71 -21.28 19.56
C MET A 310 -6.36 -21.78 19.00
N ALA A 311 -6.11 -23.09 19.05
CA ALA A 311 -4.90 -23.68 18.47
C ALA A 311 -4.86 -23.49 16.94
N MET A 312 -5.99 -23.66 16.25
CA MET A 312 -6.12 -23.41 14.82
C MET A 312 -5.78 -21.96 14.46
N PHE A 313 -6.30 -20.98 15.21
CA PHE A 313 -6.02 -19.56 14.99
C PHE A 313 -4.54 -19.22 15.19
N VAL A 314 -3.91 -19.79 16.21
CA VAL A 314 -2.45 -19.65 16.41
C VAL A 314 -1.67 -20.24 15.24
N ALA A 315 -2.03 -21.44 14.78
CA ALA A 315 -1.37 -22.08 13.64
C ALA A 315 -1.51 -21.26 12.35
N ILE A 316 -2.71 -20.75 12.07
CA ILE A 316 -2.98 -19.86 10.94
C ILE A 316 -2.17 -18.57 11.05
N GLY A 317 -2.07 -17.99 12.25
CA GLY A 317 -1.26 -16.80 12.50
C GLY A 317 0.22 -17.03 12.20
N ILE A 318 0.80 -18.14 12.70
CA ILE A 318 2.19 -18.52 12.43
C ILE A 318 2.41 -18.71 10.92
N ALA A 319 1.52 -19.45 10.25
CA ALA A 319 1.61 -19.68 8.81
C ALA A 319 1.51 -18.37 8.01
N GLY A 320 0.60 -17.46 8.39
CA GLY A 320 0.45 -16.16 7.76
C GLY A 320 1.71 -15.29 7.89
N VAL A 321 2.32 -15.26 9.08
CA VAL A 321 3.59 -14.55 9.30
C VAL A 321 4.70 -15.15 8.45
N ALA A 322 4.81 -16.48 8.41
CA ALA A 322 5.80 -17.16 7.57
C ALA A 322 5.64 -16.78 6.08
N VAL A 323 4.41 -16.77 5.56
CA VAL A 323 4.10 -16.35 4.18
C VAL A 323 4.51 -14.88 3.94
N SER A 324 4.25 -14.00 4.91
CA SER A 324 4.61 -12.57 4.80
C SER A 324 6.11 -12.31 4.83
N VAL A 325 6.87 -13.15 5.56
CA VAL A 325 8.33 -13.05 5.67
C VAL A 325 9.06 -13.71 4.50
N TRP A 326 8.44 -14.66 3.80
CA TRP A 326 9.04 -15.38 2.65
C TRP A 326 9.46 -14.47 1.47
N GLY A 327 9.11 -13.17 1.49
CA GLY A 327 9.68 -12.16 0.58
C GLY A 327 9.07 -12.12 -0.82
N LYS A 328 8.08 -12.97 -1.12
CA LYS A 328 7.36 -12.96 -2.42
C LYS A 328 6.11 -12.08 -2.42
N VAL A 329 5.56 -11.79 -1.24
CA VAL A 329 4.30 -11.02 -1.08
C VAL A 329 4.52 -9.54 -1.38
N GLU A 330 5.71 -9.03 -1.09
CA GLU A 330 6.08 -7.63 -1.28
C GLU A 330 6.45 -7.25 -2.72
N ASP A 331 6.66 -8.22 -3.62
CA ASP A 331 6.97 -7.97 -5.03
C ASP A 331 5.82 -7.16 -5.67
N PRO A 332 6.06 -5.95 -6.17
CA PRO A 332 5.03 -5.13 -6.83
C PRO A 332 4.36 -5.84 -8.00
N ARG A 333 5.10 -6.67 -8.75
CA ARG A 333 4.56 -7.44 -9.89
C ARG A 333 3.53 -8.47 -9.48
N ARG A 334 3.51 -8.82 -8.19
CA ARG A 334 2.58 -9.80 -7.60
C ARG A 334 1.58 -9.13 -6.65
N ALA A 335 1.44 -7.81 -6.68
CA ALA A 335 0.53 -7.08 -5.79
C ALA A 335 -0.92 -7.60 -5.86
N SER A 336 -1.37 -8.05 -7.04
CA SER A 336 -2.70 -8.65 -7.25
C SER A 336 -2.93 -9.96 -6.48
N TRP A 337 -1.88 -10.65 -6.03
CA TRP A 337 -2.00 -11.87 -5.22
C TRP A 337 -2.27 -11.58 -3.74
N ARG A 338 -1.95 -10.38 -3.24
CA ARG A 338 -2.07 -10.07 -1.81
C ARG A 338 -3.52 -10.19 -1.31
N PRO A 339 -4.54 -9.61 -2.00
CA PRO A 339 -5.94 -9.79 -1.60
C PRO A 339 -6.37 -11.26 -1.58
N ILE A 340 -5.88 -12.08 -2.52
CA ILE A 340 -6.20 -13.51 -2.61
C ILE A 340 -5.67 -14.26 -1.38
N ILE A 341 -4.43 -13.99 -0.97
CA ILE A 341 -3.82 -14.61 0.21
C ILE A 341 -4.60 -14.27 1.48
N PHE A 342 -4.85 -12.98 1.72
CA PHE A 342 -5.58 -12.56 2.93
C PHE A 342 -7.02 -13.05 2.93
N PHE A 343 -7.70 -13.04 1.79
CA PHE A 343 -9.05 -13.58 1.66
C PHE A 343 -9.10 -15.09 1.92
N THR A 344 -8.13 -15.85 1.42
CA THR A 344 -8.04 -17.30 1.66
C THR A 344 -7.82 -17.60 3.14
N ILE A 345 -7.04 -16.78 3.85
CA ILE A 345 -6.88 -16.93 5.30
C ILE A 345 -8.18 -16.56 6.02
N ALA A 346 -8.82 -15.44 5.63
CA ALA A 346 -10.07 -14.99 6.24
C ALA A 346 -11.22 -16.00 6.08
N ILE A 347 -11.35 -16.67 4.92
CA ILE A 347 -12.43 -17.62 4.69
C ILE A 347 -12.36 -18.85 5.60
N THR A 348 -11.16 -19.21 6.09
CA THR A 348 -11.01 -20.29 7.08
C THR A 348 -11.76 -19.99 8.39
N GLY A 349 -11.93 -18.71 8.72
CA GLY A 349 -12.71 -18.28 9.88
C GLY A 349 -14.21 -18.50 9.75
N LEU A 350 -14.73 -18.82 8.55
CA LEU A 350 -16.12 -19.23 8.41
C LEU A 350 -16.39 -20.59 9.07
N VAL A 351 -15.38 -21.46 9.18
CA VAL A 351 -15.54 -22.79 9.80
C VAL A 351 -16.04 -22.71 11.25
N PRO A 352 -15.39 -21.99 12.18
CA PRO A 352 -15.88 -21.84 13.55
C PRO A 352 -17.21 -21.05 13.63
N ILE A 353 -17.45 -20.11 12.70
CA ILE A 353 -18.72 -19.36 12.67
C ILE A 353 -19.88 -20.29 12.33
N ILE A 354 -19.74 -21.08 11.25
CA ILE A 354 -20.77 -22.02 10.81
C ILE A 354 -20.95 -23.12 11.85
N HIS A 355 -19.87 -23.71 12.35
CA HIS A 355 -19.95 -24.76 13.37
C HIS A 355 -20.60 -24.25 14.66
N GLY A 356 -20.23 -23.04 15.11
CA GLY A 356 -20.86 -22.41 16.28
C GLY A 356 -22.35 -22.15 16.06
N ALA A 357 -22.76 -21.76 14.85
CA ALA A 357 -24.17 -21.58 14.52
C ALA A 357 -24.97 -22.88 14.49
N VAL A 358 -24.34 -24.00 14.08
CA VAL A 358 -24.96 -25.33 14.12
C VAL A 358 -25.12 -25.81 15.56
N VAL A 359 -24.06 -25.69 16.38
CA VAL A 359 -24.03 -26.23 17.74
C VAL A 359 -24.91 -25.41 18.70
N ASN A 360 -24.88 -24.07 18.60
CA ASN A 360 -25.63 -23.18 19.49
C ASN A 360 -27.02 -22.82 18.92
N GLY A 361 -27.34 -23.27 17.71
CA GLY A 361 -28.51 -22.85 16.95
C GLY A 361 -28.43 -21.40 16.48
N PHE A 362 -29.35 -21.00 15.59
CA PHE A 362 -29.33 -19.66 14.98
C PHE A 362 -29.46 -18.52 16.00
N ARG A 363 -30.32 -18.69 17.02
CA ARG A 363 -30.47 -17.69 18.10
C ARG A 363 -29.20 -17.56 18.93
N GLY A 364 -28.52 -18.68 19.20
CA GLY A 364 -27.21 -18.69 19.84
C GLY A 364 -26.17 -17.96 18.99
N ALA A 365 -26.11 -18.24 17.69
CA ALA A 365 -25.22 -17.53 16.77
C ALA A 365 -25.44 -16.01 16.79
N VAL A 366 -26.70 -15.56 16.69
CA VAL A 366 -27.04 -14.14 16.67
C VAL A 366 -26.64 -13.44 17.96
N ASN A 367 -26.89 -14.04 19.13
CA ASN A 367 -26.69 -13.36 20.41
C ASN A 367 -25.32 -13.64 21.04
N GLN A 368 -24.93 -14.91 21.12
CA GLN A 368 -23.68 -15.35 21.76
C GLN A 368 -22.45 -15.01 20.92
N MET A 369 -22.55 -15.10 19.59
CA MET A 369 -21.43 -14.77 18.68
C MET A 369 -21.57 -13.39 18.05
N SER A 370 -22.68 -12.68 18.34
CA SER A 370 -23.02 -11.41 17.68
C SER A 370 -22.98 -11.50 16.15
N LEU A 371 -23.56 -12.58 15.59
CA LEU A 371 -23.43 -12.95 14.18
C LEU A 371 -23.67 -11.79 13.20
N TRP A 372 -24.65 -10.90 13.46
CA TRP A 372 -24.90 -9.78 12.57
C TRP A 372 -23.77 -8.75 12.50
N TYR A 373 -23.04 -8.54 13.60
CA TYR A 373 -21.85 -7.71 13.61
C TYR A 373 -20.68 -8.39 12.89
N VAL A 374 -20.55 -9.71 13.04
CA VAL A 374 -19.56 -10.51 12.30
C VAL A 374 -19.85 -10.53 10.79
N VAL A 375 -21.12 -10.60 10.39
CA VAL A 375 -21.52 -10.46 8.98
C VAL A 375 -21.26 -9.03 8.49
N GLY A 376 -21.63 -8.02 9.29
CA GLY A 376 -21.39 -6.62 8.96
C GLY A 376 -19.91 -6.29 8.74
N MET A 377 -19.03 -6.76 9.63
CA MET A 377 -17.58 -6.62 9.46
C MET A 377 -17.10 -7.31 8.18
N GLY A 378 -17.61 -8.52 7.88
CA GLY A 378 -17.23 -9.30 6.71
C GLY A 378 -17.63 -8.62 5.41
N VAL A 379 -18.85 -8.07 5.35
CA VAL A 379 -19.32 -7.28 4.20
C VAL A 379 -18.44 -6.05 3.99
N MET A 380 -18.10 -5.33 5.05
CA MET A 380 -17.22 -4.15 4.95
C MET A 380 -15.81 -4.50 4.49
N TYR A 381 -15.22 -5.58 5.00
CA TYR A 381 -13.91 -6.03 4.52
C TYR A 381 -13.95 -6.42 3.05
N VAL A 382 -14.94 -7.22 2.62
CA VAL A 382 -15.08 -7.63 1.22
C VAL A 382 -15.29 -6.41 0.32
N ALA A 383 -16.19 -5.51 0.69
CA ALA A 383 -16.44 -4.28 -0.07
C ALA A 383 -15.17 -3.43 -0.23
N GLY A 384 -14.46 -3.16 0.88
CA GLY A 384 -13.21 -2.40 0.85
C GLY A 384 -12.13 -3.10 0.02
N THR A 385 -11.95 -4.42 0.18
CA THR A 385 -10.98 -5.20 -0.61
C THR A 385 -11.31 -5.20 -2.09
N MET A 386 -12.59 -5.28 -2.48
CA MET A 386 -12.99 -5.20 -3.88
C MET A 386 -12.70 -3.82 -4.47
N ILE A 387 -12.99 -2.74 -3.73
CA ILE A 387 -12.66 -1.37 -4.15
C ILE A 387 -11.15 -1.24 -4.40
N TYR A 388 -10.32 -1.72 -3.45
CA TYR A 388 -8.86 -1.75 -3.57
C TYR A 388 -8.34 -2.60 -4.73
N ALA A 389 -8.89 -3.80 -4.92
CA ALA A 389 -8.45 -4.74 -5.94
C ALA A 389 -8.79 -4.23 -7.35
N PHE A 390 -9.95 -3.57 -7.52
CA PHE A 390 -10.37 -3.02 -8.80
C PHE A 390 -9.88 -1.59 -9.06
N LYS A 391 -9.20 -0.96 -8.09
CA LYS A 391 -8.66 0.40 -8.16
C LYS A 391 -9.72 1.46 -8.43
N ILE A 392 -10.87 1.36 -7.77
CA ILE A 392 -12.00 2.27 -7.95
C ILE A 392 -11.92 3.37 -6.87
N PRO A 393 -12.04 4.67 -7.21
CA PRO A 393 -12.43 5.25 -8.50
C PRO A 393 -11.27 5.64 -9.45
N GLU A 394 -10.01 5.59 -8.99
CA GLU A 394 -8.85 6.10 -9.73
C GLU A 394 -8.66 5.45 -11.11
N ARG A 395 -9.08 4.20 -11.28
CA ARG A 395 -9.11 3.50 -12.58
C ARG A 395 -9.97 4.21 -13.62
N TYR A 396 -11.07 4.84 -13.22
CA TYR A 396 -11.98 5.54 -14.13
C TYR A 396 -11.55 6.98 -14.40
N ARG A 397 -10.78 7.57 -13.49
CA ARG A 397 -10.24 8.94 -13.61
C ARG A 397 -8.79 8.99 -13.11
N PRO A 398 -7.84 8.44 -13.89
CA PRO A 398 -6.43 8.44 -13.49
C PRO A 398 -5.90 9.86 -13.26
N GLY A 399 -5.03 10.05 -12.27
CA GLY A 399 -4.50 11.37 -11.90
C GLY A 399 -5.46 12.28 -11.09
N LYS A 400 -6.77 11.97 -11.04
CA LYS A 400 -7.76 12.81 -10.31
C LYS A 400 -7.89 12.44 -8.83
N HIS A 401 -7.47 11.24 -8.48
CA HIS A 401 -7.57 10.68 -7.13
C HIS A 401 -6.19 10.50 -6.49
N ASP A 402 -5.19 11.26 -6.96
CA ASP A 402 -3.80 11.14 -6.52
C ASP A 402 -3.62 11.46 -5.03
N VAL A 403 -4.42 12.37 -4.49
CA VAL A 403 -4.32 12.85 -3.10
C VAL A 403 -5.48 12.38 -2.24
N CYS A 404 -6.70 12.34 -2.80
CA CYS A 404 -7.92 12.09 -2.05
C CYS A 404 -8.79 11.07 -2.77
N LEU A 405 -9.43 10.20 -1.97
CA LEU A 405 -10.40 9.21 -2.42
C LEU A 405 -9.82 8.20 -3.41
N SER A 406 -8.53 7.86 -3.27
CA SER A 406 -8.00 6.67 -3.93
C SER A 406 -8.62 5.40 -3.32
N SER A 407 -8.65 4.31 -4.07
CA SER A 407 -9.17 3.02 -3.59
C SER A 407 -8.46 2.55 -2.31
N HIS A 408 -7.17 2.86 -2.19
CA HIS A 408 -6.36 2.54 -1.02
C HIS A 408 -6.88 3.27 0.23
N GLN A 409 -7.16 4.57 0.12
CA GLN A 409 -7.72 5.37 1.21
C GLN A 409 -9.12 4.88 1.60
N ILE A 410 -9.96 4.57 0.61
CA ILE A 410 -11.30 4.04 0.86
C ILE A 410 -11.21 2.70 1.59
N PHE A 411 -10.31 1.81 1.15
CA PHE A 411 -10.06 0.53 1.82
C PHE A 411 -9.67 0.71 3.29
N HIS A 412 -8.77 1.65 3.61
CA HIS A 412 -8.40 1.98 4.99
C HIS A 412 -9.60 2.37 5.84
N VAL A 413 -10.49 3.21 5.30
CA VAL A 413 -11.73 3.60 5.99
C VAL A 413 -12.61 2.38 6.27
N PHE A 414 -12.80 1.49 5.29
CA PHE A 414 -13.56 0.25 5.47
C PHE A 414 -12.95 -0.66 6.54
N VAL A 415 -11.61 -0.75 6.64
CA VAL A 415 -10.93 -1.53 7.69
C VAL A 415 -11.25 -0.97 9.08
N VAL A 416 -11.19 0.35 9.26
CA VAL A 416 -11.52 0.98 10.55
C VAL A 416 -12.99 0.78 10.91
N LEU A 417 -13.91 0.98 9.96
CA LEU A 417 -15.35 0.79 10.19
C LEU A 417 -15.68 -0.68 10.52
N ALA A 418 -15.08 -1.63 9.81
CA ALA A 418 -15.23 -3.06 10.09
C ALA A 418 -14.73 -3.41 11.49
N ALA A 419 -13.58 -2.88 11.89
CA ALA A 419 -13.06 -3.08 13.23
C ALA A 419 -13.99 -2.49 14.30
N VAL A 420 -14.50 -1.26 14.13
CA VAL A 420 -15.45 -0.67 15.10
C VAL A 420 -16.73 -1.49 15.21
N CYS A 421 -17.27 -1.95 14.07
CA CYS A 421 -18.45 -2.82 14.06
C CYS A 421 -18.19 -4.14 14.82
N HIS A 422 -17.03 -4.75 14.61
CA HIS A 422 -16.67 -5.97 15.33
C HIS A 422 -16.47 -5.74 16.82
N TYR A 423 -15.80 -4.65 17.23
CA TYR A 423 -15.68 -4.26 18.63
C TYR A 423 -17.06 -4.17 19.32
N ILE A 424 -18.04 -3.53 18.66
CA ILE A 424 -19.41 -3.44 19.19
C ILE A 424 -20.01 -4.84 19.33
N GLY A 425 -19.82 -5.71 18.33
CA GLY A 425 -20.24 -7.11 18.39
C GLY A 425 -19.62 -7.88 19.56
N ILE A 426 -18.33 -7.68 19.83
CA ILE A 426 -17.64 -8.31 20.96
C ILE A 426 -18.26 -7.86 22.30
N ILE A 427 -18.54 -6.57 22.46
CA ILE A 427 -19.19 -6.07 23.68
C ILE A 427 -20.62 -6.63 23.81
N ARG A 428 -21.35 -6.79 22.71
CA ARG A 428 -22.70 -7.41 22.72
C ARG A 428 -22.64 -8.89 23.09
N ALA A 429 -21.69 -9.64 22.56
CA ALA A 429 -21.45 -11.04 22.90
C ALA A 429 -21.06 -11.22 24.37
N LEU A 430 -20.25 -10.30 24.90
CA LEU A 430 -19.88 -10.25 26.31
C LEU A 430 -21.11 -10.01 27.20
N ILE A 431 -21.91 -8.97 26.91
CA ILE A 431 -23.14 -8.69 27.67
C ILE A 431 -24.05 -9.92 27.70
N TRP A 432 -24.25 -10.55 26.53
CA TRP A 432 -25.08 -11.76 26.44
C TRP A 432 -24.55 -12.92 27.30
N SER A 433 -23.23 -13.14 27.31
CA SER A 433 -22.60 -14.21 28.10
C SER A 433 -22.76 -14.04 29.62
N HIS A 434 -23.13 -12.83 30.07
CA HIS A 434 -23.35 -12.49 31.47
C HIS A 434 -24.78 -12.00 31.75
N SER A 435 -25.74 -12.30 30.86
CA SER A 435 -27.18 -11.97 31.02
C SER A 435 -28.01 -13.13 31.53
#